data_AF-A0A392SMN7-F1
#
_entry.id   AF-A0A392SMN7-F1
#
_cell.length_a   1.000
_cell.length_b   1.000
_cell.length_c   1.000
_cell.angle_alpha   90.00
_cell.angle_beta   90.00
_cell.angle_gamma   90.00
#
_symmetry.space_group_name_H-M   'P 1'
#
loop_
_entity.id
_entity.type
_entity.pdbx_description
1 polymer ?
#
loop_
_entity_poly.entity_id
_entity_poly.type
_entity_poly.pdbx_seq_one_letter_code
_entity_poly.pdbx_strand_id
1 'polypeptide(L)'
;LEFNRVHINCCKKTVLFPRPGQELCLKLMCCREVTRSLKAQEDVFVMFASLRMKEKSEVDMLPVVREFADVFPDDILIYHPNEKLSFPLT
;
A
#
# COMPACT_ATOMS: atom_id res chain seq x y z
N LEU A 1 -12.83 -25.19 -35.23
CA LEU A 1 -12.28 -25.60 -33.92
C LEU A 1 -12.85 -24.66 -32.87
N GLU A 2 -13.66 -25.16 -31.94
CA GLU A 2 -14.00 -24.41 -30.73
C GLU A 2 -12.78 -24.46 -29.82
N PHE A 3 -12.15 -23.30 -29.58
CA PHE A 3 -11.05 -23.22 -28.64
C PHE A 3 -11.64 -23.32 -27.22
N ASN A 4 -11.21 -24.31 -26.43
CA ASN A 4 -11.50 -24.33 -25.00
C ASN A 4 -10.95 -23.05 -24.37
N ARG A 5 -11.83 -22.11 -24.06
CA ARG A 5 -11.47 -20.86 -23.37
C ARG A 5 -11.53 -21.10 -21.87
N VAL A 6 -10.45 -20.75 -21.18
CA VAL A 6 -10.37 -20.80 -19.72
C VAL A 6 -9.82 -19.46 -19.24
N HIS A 7 -10.45 -18.90 -18.20
CA HIS A 7 -10.05 -17.61 -17.61
C HIS A 7 -9.48 -17.87 -16.21
N ILE A 8 -8.23 -17.45 -15.99
CA ILE A 8 -7.55 -17.60 -14.69
C ILE A 8 -7.54 -16.23 -14.00
N ASN A 9 -8.13 -16.15 -12.81
CA ASN A 9 -8.10 -14.97 -11.97
C ASN A 9 -7.12 -15.20 -10.81
N CYS A 10 -5.94 -14.59 -10.91
CA CYS A 10 -4.89 -14.72 -9.90
C CYS A 10 -5.27 -14.07 -8.55
N CYS A 11 -6.01 -12.96 -8.56
CA CYS A 11 -6.39 -12.24 -7.34
C CYS A 11 -7.31 -13.09 -6.45
N LYS A 12 -8.27 -13.80 -7.07
CA LYS A 12 -9.22 -14.65 -6.35
C LYS A 12 -8.79 -16.12 -6.28
N LYS A 13 -7.68 -16.48 -6.94
CA LYS A 13 -7.21 -17.87 -7.11
C LYS A 13 -8.29 -18.79 -7.71
N THR A 14 -9.03 -18.29 -8.70
CA THR A 14 -10.14 -19.02 -9.33
C THR A 14 -9.91 -19.26 -10.81
N VAL A 15 -10.43 -20.37 -11.32
CA VAL A 15 -10.45 -20.72 -12.75
C VAL A 15 -11.90 -20.75 -13.22
N LEU A 16 -12.19 -20.07 -14.33
CA LEU A 16 -13.54 -19.93 -14.88
C LEU A 16 -13.59 -20.51 -16.31
N PHE A 17 -14.66 -21.24 -16.60
CA PHE A 17 -14.96 -21.77 -17.93
C PHE A 17 -16.16 -21.01 -18.51
N PRO A 18 -15.92 -19.94 -19.30
CA PRO A 18 -17.00 -19.17 -19.91
C PRO A 18 -17.78 -20.00 -20.93
N ARG A 19 -19.10 -19.80 -20.98
CA ARG A 19 -19.95 -20.43 -22.01
C ARG A 19 -19.67 -19.80 -23.39
N PRO A 20 -19.89 -20.53 -24.49
CA PRO A 20 -19.80 -19.95 -25.83
C PRO A 20 -20.71 -18.71 -25.96
N GLY A 21 -20.15 -17.59 -26.41
CA GLY A 21 -20.87 -16.31 -26.55
C GLY A 21 -20.99 -15.46 -25.27
N GLN A 22 -20.50 -15.93 -24.12
CA GLN A 22 -20.48 -15.14 -22.88
C GLN A 22 -19.25 -14.23 -22.82
N GLU A 23 -19.43 -12.94 -23.07
CA GLU A 23 -18.39 -11.95 -22.85
C GLU A 23 -18.34 -11.59 -21.36
N LEU A 24 -17.33 -12.10 -20.66
CA LEU A 24 -17.07 -11.69 -19.28
C LEU A 24 -16.47 -10.29 -19.33
N CYS A 25 -17.20 -9.29 -18.81
CA CYS A 25 -16.69 -7.92 -18.58
C CYS A 25 -15.67 -7.91 -17.42
N LEU A 26 -14.64 -8.74 -17.54
CA LEU A 26 -13.48 -8.73 -16.68
C LEU A 26 -12.49 -7.79 -17.34
N LYS A 27 -12.14 -6.70 -16.65
CA LYS A 27 -10.98 -5.90 -17.02
C LYS A 27 -9.73 -6.74 -16.74
N LEU A 28 -9.36 -7.55 -17.72
CA LEU A 28 -8.16 -8.38 -17.67
C LEU A 28 -6.95 -7.49 -17.87
N MET A 29 -5.99 -7.60 -16.96
CA MET A 29 -4.69 -6.95 -17.07
C MET A 29 -3.70 -8.01 -17.57
N CYS A 30 -2.90 -7.68 -18.58
CA CYS A 30 -1.80 -8.56 -18.98
C CYS A 30 -0.69 -8.56 -17.91
N CYS A 31 0.18 -9.57 -17.92
CA CYS A 31 1.30 -9.66 -16.97
C CYS A 31 2.15 -8.38 -16.93
N ARG A 32 2.31 -7.70 -18.08
CA ARG A 32 3.02 -6.42 -18.19
C ARG A 32 2.31 -5.29 -17.43
N GLU A 33 0.99 -5.21 -17.53
CA GLU A 33 0.20 -4.20 -16.82
C GLU A 33 0.19 -4.45 -15.31
N VAL A 34 0.07 -5.72 -14.89
CA VAL A 34 0.21 -6.10 -13.48
C VAL A 34 1.58 -5.68 -12.94
N THR A 35 2.65 -5.98 -13.67
CA THR A 35 4.02 -5.61 -13.28
C THR A 35 4.20 -4.10 -13.19
N ARG A 36 3.67 -3.34 -14.16
CA ARG A 36 3.74 -1.88 -14.15
C ARG A 36 2.99 -1.27 -12.98
N SER A 37 1.79 -1.78 -12.67
CA SER A 37 1.00 -1.32 -11.53
C SER A 37 1.69 -1.60 -10.20
N LEU A 38 2.32 -2.76 -10.06
CA LEU A 38 3.06 -3.10 -8.85
C LEU A 38 4.29 -2.20 -8.68
N LYS A 39 5.06 -1.95 -9.75
CA LYS A 39 6.19 -1.03 -9.73
C LYS A 39 5.79 0.39 -9.35
N ALA A 40 4.69 0.89 -9.92
CA ALA A 40 4.19 2.23 -9.56
C ALA A 40 3.84 2.33 -8.06
N GLN A 41 3.30 1.25 -7.47
CA GLN A 41 3.01 1.21 -6.03
C GLN A 41 4.28 1.16 -5.19
N GLU A 42 5.29 0.41 -5.63
CA GLU A 42 6.62 0.36 -5.00
C GLU A 42 7.30 1.73 -5.01
N ASP A 43 7.33 2.41 -6.16
CA ASP A 43 7.93 3.75 -6.30
C ASP A 43 7.29 4.77 -5.37
N VAL A 44 5.95 4.74 -5.24
CA VAL A 44 5.20 5.61 -4.32
C VAL A 44 5.56 5.29 -2.87
N PHE A 45 5.71 4.01 -2.51
CA PHE A 45 6.11 3.62 -1.16
C PHE A 45 7.54 4.05 -0.83
N VAL A 46 8.49 3.91 -1.76
CA VAL A 46 9.87 4.38 -1.60
C VAL A 46 9.91 5.90 -1.45
N MET A 47 9.16 6.64 -2.26
CA MET A 47 9.04 8.10 -2.14
C MET A 47 8.49 8.50 -0.77
N PHE A 48 7.43 7.83 -0.30
CA PHE A 48 6.83 8.11 1.00
C PHE A 48 7.79 7.79 2.16
N ALA A 49 8.47 6.63 2.11
CA ALA A 49 9.50 6.28 3.09
C ALA A 49 10.64 7.32 3.10
N SER A 50 11.09 7.76 1.92
CA SER A 50 12.15 8.77 1.78
C SER A 50 11.73 10.13 2.34
N LEU A 51 10.48 10.54 2.10
CA LEU A 51 9.91 11.77 2.67
C LEU A 51 9.85 11.69 4.20
N ARG A 52 9.37 10.58 4.77
CA ARG A 52 9.35 10.39 6.22
C ARG A 52 10.75 10.36 6.83
N MET A 53 11.73 9.73 6.17
CA MET A 53 13.12 9.71 6.65
C MET A 53 13.76 11.10 6.59
N LYS A 54 13.50 11.85 5.51
CA LYS A 54 14.00 13.22 5.35
C LYS A 54 13.39 14.15 6.40
N GLU A 55 12.07 14.08 6.60
CA GLU A 55 11.36 14.85 7.61
C GLU A 55 11.92 14.59 9.02
N LYS A 56 12.07 13.31 9.41
CA LYS A 56 12.72 12.96 10.68
C LYS A 56 14.11 13.59 10.82
N SER A 57 14.96 13.45 9.81
CA SER A 57 16.32 14.00 9.86
C SER A 57 16.38 15.54 9.97
N GLU A 58 15.46 16.26 9.33
CA GLU A 58 15.39 17.72 9.40
C GLU A 58 14.79 18.19 10.74
N VAL A 59 13.80 17.47 11.28
CA VAL A 59 13.19 17.76 12.58
C VAL A 59 14.17 17.48 13.72
N ASP A 60 14.95 16.40 13.64
CA ASP A 60 15.99 16.05 14.63
C ASP A 60 17.16 17.05 14.64
N MET A 61 17.28 17.92 13.63
CA MET A 61 18.26 19.01 13.61
C MET A 61 17.78 20.27 14.34
N LEU A 62 16.49 20.38 14.64
CA LEU A 62 15.97 21.52 15.39
C LEU A 62 16.48 21.47 16.83
N PRO A 63 17.12 22.54 17.35
CA PRO A 63 17.70 22.56 18.70
C PRO A 63 16.69 22.18 19.78
N VAL A 64 15.44 22.65 19.63
CA VAL A 64 14.33 22.33 20.55
C VAL A 64 13.97 20.85 20.57
N VAL A 65 14.09 20.13 19.44
CA VAL A 65 13.78 18.69 19.39
C VAL A 65 14.91 17.90 20.06
N ARG A 66 16.17 18.34 19.89
CA ARG A 66 17.34 17.73 20.54
C ARG A 66 17.37 17.95 22.05
N GLU A 67 17.02 19.16 22.49
CA GLU A 67 16.98 19.51 23.92
C GLU A 67 15.86 18.78 24.68
N PHE A 68 14.83 18.31 23.96
CA PHE A 68 13.63 17.69 24.51
C PHE A 68 13.29 16.35 23.82
N ALA A 69 14.30 15.57 23.45
CA ALA A 69 14.10 14.30 22.71
C ALA A 69 13.27 13.25 23.49
N ASP A 70 13.20 13.37 24.82
CA ASP A 70 12.40 12.54 25.73
C ASP A 70 10.89 12.79 25.65
N VAL A 71 10.46 13.96 25.17
CA VAL A 71 9.03 14.29 24.93
C VAL A 71 8.60 14.17 23.47
N PHE A 72 9.54 13.98 22.54
CA PHE A 72 9.28 13.71 21.12
C PHE A 72 9.76 12.30 20.74
N PRO A 73 9.02 11.23 21.09
CA PRO A 73 9.43 9.87 20.76
C PRO A 73 9.46 9.64 19.24
N ASP A 74 10.51 8.99 18.74
CA ASP A 74 10.70 8.63 17.32
C ASP A 74 9.55 7.79 16.73
N ASP A 75 8.81 7.13 17.63
CA ASP A 75 7.67 6.28 17.36
C ASP A 75 6.35 7.05 17.49
N ILE A 76 6.23 8.19 16.80
CA ILE A 76 4.91 8.71 16.43
C ILE A 76 4.36 7.77 15.35
N LEU A 77 3.85 6.61 15.81
CA LEU A 77 2.90 5.83 15.05
C LEU A 77 1.74 6.79 14.79
N ILE A 78 1.61 7.28 13.56
CA ILE A 78 0.42 8.01 13.11
C ILE A 78 -0.71 6.98 13.20
N TYR A 79 -1.31 6.89 14.38
CA TYR A 79 -2.48 6.10 14.63
C TYR A 79 -3.56 6.58 13.66
N HIS A 80 -4.27 5.66 13.03
CA HIS A 80 -5.34 6.04 12.13
C HIS A 80 -6.29 6.98 12.90
N PRO A 81 -6.79 8.08 12.30
CA PRO A 81 -7.51 9.15 13.01
C PRO A 81 -8.78 8.72 13.78
N ASN A 82 -9.16 7.44 13.72
CA ASN A 82 -10.31 6.87 14.41
C ASN A 82 -9.96 5.98 15.61
N GLU A 83 -8.69 5.71 15.87
CA GLU A 83 -8.30 4.90 17.02
C GLU A 83 -8.17 5.80 18.25
N LYS A 84 -9.24 5.84 19.04
CA LYS A 84 -9.28 6.54 20.32
C LYS A 84 -8.28 5.90 21.28
N LEU A 85 -7.14 6.55 21.51
CA LEU A 85 -6.28 6.23 22.65
C LEU A 85 -7.07 6.49 23.94
N SER A 86 -7.46 5.43 24.64
CA SER A 86 -7.96 5.53 26.01
C SER A 86 -6.77 5.58 26.96
N PHE A 87 -6.47 6.77 27.48
CA PHE A 87 -5.51 6.90 28.57
C PHE A 87 -6.18 6.47 29.88
N PRO A 88 -5.55 5.59 30.69
CA PRO A 88 -6.03 5.34 32.04
C PRO A 88 -5.77 6.59 32.88
N LEU A 89 -6.85 7.20 33.36
CA LEU A 89 -6.77 8.13 34.49
C LEU A 89 -6.56 7.27 35.74
N THR A 90 -5.50 7.60 36.47
CA THR A 90 -5.05 6.96 37.72
C THR A 90 -6.19 6.60 38.66
#